data_AF-A0A969TCA4-F1
#
_entry.id   AF-A0A969TCA4-F1
#
_cell.length_a   1.000
_cell.length_b   1.000
_cell.length_c   1.000
_cell.angle_alpha   90.00
_cell.angle_beta   90.00
_cell.angle_gamma   90.00
#
_symmetry.space_group_name_H-M   'P 1'
#
loop_
_entity.id
_entity.type
_entity.pdbx_description
1 polymer ?
#
loop_
_entity_poly.entity_id
_entity_poly.type
_entity_poly.pdbx_seq_one_letter_code
_entity_poly.pdbx_strand_id
1 'polypeptide(L)'
;MAEVKKLQIPHPQSLVSQYVTISLGISCQIPSQELQQKSAIAAADAALYQAKQQGRDRFYLSSKRRPRLCRRDEFWTGFAVYTRS
;
A
#
# COMPACT_ATOMS: atom_id res chain seq x y z
N MET A 1 7.19 2.83 -13.39
CA MET A 1 8.32 1.89 -13.34
C MET A 1 9.28 2.11 -14.51
N ALA A 2 9.47 3.36 -14.93
CA ALA A 2 10.15 3.70 -16.17
C ALA A 2 11.67 3.51 -16.10
N GLU A 3 12.29 3.77 -14.94
CA GLU A 3 13.75 3.67 -14.81
C GLU A 3 14.27 2.25 -15.01
N VAL A 4 13.64 1.23 -14.39
CA VAL A 4 14.03 -0.18 -14.59
C VAL A 4 13.85 -0.59 -16.05
N LYS A 5 12.80 -0.08 -16.71
CA LYS A 5 12.52 -0.37 -18.13
C LYS A 5 13.55 0.27 -19.07
N LYS A 6 14.06 1.46 -18.73
CA LYS A 6 15.13 2.16 -19.49
C LYS A 6 16.45 1.40 -19.49
N LEU A 7 16.72 0.61 -18.45
CA LEU A 7 17.91 -0.23 -18.39
C LEU A 7 17.89 -1.35 -19.45
N GLN A 8 16.73 -1.64 -20.04
CA GLN A 8 16.55 -2.63 -21.12
C GLN A 8 17.26 -3.96 -20.84
N ILE A 9 17.25 -4.39 -19.57
CA ILE A 9 17.90 -5.64 -19.15
C ILE A 9 17.13 -6.78 -19.80
N PRO A 10 17.76 -7.58 -20.69
CA PRO A 10 17.08 -8.67 -21.37
C PRO A 10 16.60 -9.71 -20.36
N HIS A 11 15.39 -10.22 -20.58
CA HIS A 11 14.81 -11.30 -19.79
C HIS A 11 14.53 -12.52 -20.68
N PRO A 12 15.57 -13.18 -21.24
CA PRO A 12 15.41 -14.21 -22.27
C PRO A 12 14.59 -15.43 -21.83
N GLN A 13 14.50 -15.69 -20.52
CA GLN A 13 13.73 -16.80 -19.96
C GLN A 13 12.27 -16.45 -19.62
N SER A 14 11.83 -15.21 -19.84
CA SER A 14 10.46 -14.79 -19.53
C SER A 14 9.54 -15.01 -20.73
N LEU A 15 8.42 -15.68 -20.48
CA LEU A 15 7.32 -15.82 -21.44
C LEU A 15 6.43 -14.58 -21.51
N VAL A 16 6.66 -13.58 -20.65
CA VAL A 16 5.71 -12.48 -20.40
C VAL A 16 6.21 -11.13 -20.89
N SER A 17 7.53 -10.94 -21.00
CA SER A 17 8.16 -9.69 -21.44
C SER A 17 9.61 -9.95 -21.85
N GLN A 18 10.09 -9.26 -22.89
CA GLN A 18 11.47 -9.33 -23.37
C GLN A 18 12.46 -8.65 -22.40
N TYR A 19 11.98 -7.74 -21.56
CA TYR A 19 12.79 -6.99 -20.61
C TYR A 19 12.32 -7.20 -19.17
N VAL A 20 13.26 -7.06 -18.22
CA VAL A 20 12.98 -7.10 -16.78
C VAL A 20 12.05 -5.93 -16.41
N THR A 21 10.96 -6.25 -15.73
CA THR A 21 10.03 -5.28 -15.14
C THR A 21 9.79 -5.63 -13.68
N ILE A 22 9.35 -4.66 -12.90
CA ILE A 22 8.99 -4.84 -11.50
C ILE A 22 7.47 -4.73 -11.34
N SER A 23 6.92 -5.28 -10.27
CA SER A 23 5.52 -5.08 -9.90
C SER A 23 5.48 -4.90 -8.38
N LEU A 24 4.65 -3.98 -7.90
CA LEU A 24 4.68 -3.57 -6.50
C LEU A 24 3.28 -3.59 -5.90
N GLY A 25 3.19 -4.04 -4.65
CA GLY A 25 1.99 -3.90 -3.82
C GLY A 25 2.32 -3.00 -2.65
N ILE A 26 1.55 -1.94 -2.48
CA ILE A 26 1.77 -0.93 -1.44
C ILE A 26 0.57 -0.95 -0.50
N SER A 27 0.81 -1.05 0.81
CA SER A 27 -0.23 -0.85 1.82
C SER A 27 0.05 0.41 2.64
N CYS A 28 -0.98 1.23 2.84
CA CYS A 28 -0.90 2.42 3.68
C CYS A 28 -2.07 2.42 4.66
N GLN A 29 -1.75 2.32 5.94
CA GLN A 29 -2.74 2.28 7.02
C GLN A 29 -2.19 2.91 8.29
N ILE A 30 -3.09 3.50 9.09
CA ILE A 30 -2.74 4.07 10.39
C ILE A 30 -2.73 2.92 11.40
N PRO A 31 -1.61 2.68 12.12
CA PRO A 31 -1.56 1.63 13.13
C PRO A 31 -2.57 1.92 14.24
N SER A 32 -3.40 0.93 14.58
CA SER A 32 -4.31 0.94 15.72
C SER A 32 -4.09 -0.33 16.53
N GLN A 33 -4.53 -0.36 17.80
CA GLN A 33 -4.45 -1.57 18.63
C GLN A 33 -5.15 -2.79 17.98
N GLU A 34 -6.17 -2.55 17.16
CA GLU A 34 -6.89 -3.57 16.39
C GLU A 34 -6.15 -4.00 15.11
N LEU A 35 -5.27 -3.14 14.57
CA LEU A 35 -4.53 -3.39 13.34
C LEU A 35 -3.20 -4.08 13.64
N GLN A 36 -3.24 -5.40 13.57
CA GLN A 36 -2.04 -6.23 13.64
C GLN A 36 -1.12 -5.90 12.46
N GLN A 37 0.20 -5.76 12.69
CA GLN A 37 1.19 -5.51 11.62
C GLN A 37 1.07 -6.51 10.46
N LYS A 38 0.72 -7.78 10.74
CA LYS A 38 0.46 -8.82 9.74
C LYS A 38 -0.62 -8.43 8.71
N SER A 39 -1.60 -7.63 9.10
CA SER A 39 -2.65 -7.14 8.19
C SER A 39 -2.09 -6.18 7.14
N ALA A 40 -1.07 -5.38 7.48
CA ALA A 40 -0.43 -4.45 6.56
C ALA A 40 0.28 -5.21 5.43
N ILE A 41 1.02 -6.24 5.83
CA ILE A 41 1.80 -7.09 4.94
C ILE A 41 0.85 -7.85 4.02
N ALA A 42 -0.18 -8.50 4.58
CA ALA A 42 -1.18 -9.21 3.80
C ALA A 42 -1.90 -8.28 2.79
N ALA A 43 -2.17 -7.03 3.17
CA ALA A 43 -2.76 -6.05 2.26
C ALA A 43 -1.80 -5.62 1.13
N ALA A 44 -0.50 -5.50 1.43
CA ALA A 44 0.52 -5.21 0.42
C ALA A 44 0.69 -6.40 -0.54
N ASP A 45 0.73 -7.62 -0.03
CA ASP A 45 0.85 -8.84 -0.85
C ASP A 45 -0.37 -9.02 -1.76
N ALA A 46 -1.57 -8.76 -1.25
CA ALA A 46 -2.79 -8.78 -2.06
C ALA A 46 -2.73 -7.75 -3.19
N ALA A 47 -2.27 -6.54 -2.91
CA ALA A 47 -2.07 -5.51 -3.94
C ALA A 47 -0.99 -5.93 -4.96
N LEU A 48 0.11 -6.54 -4.51
CA LEU A 48 1.15 -7.06 -5.39
C LEU A 48 0.60 -8.16 -6.31
N TYR A 49 -0.24 -9.04 -5.77
CA TYR A 49 -0.87 -10.10 -6.54
C TYR A 49 -1.82 -9.53 -7.60
N GLN A 50 -2.61 -8.50 -7.27
CA GLN A 50 -3.43 -7.77 -8.23
C GLN A 50 -2.59 -7.14 -9.34
N ALA A 51 -1.45 -6.52 -9.00
CA ALA A 51 -0.53 -5.95 -9.98
C ALA A 51 -0.04 -7.01 -10.98
N LYS A 52 0.28 -8.22 -10.48
CA LYS A 52 0.71 -9.35 -11.32
C LYS A 52 -0.41 -9.85 -12.23
N GLN A 53 -1.63 -9.99 -11.72
CA GLN A 53 -2.77 -10.48 -12.50
C GLN A 53 -3.20 -9.50 -13.60
N GLN A 54 -3.15 -8.20 -13.32
CA GLN A 54 -3.63 -7.16 -14.24
C GLN A 54 -2.65 -6.85 -15.39
N GLY A 55 -1.55 -7.60 -15.51
CA GLY A 55 -0.60 -7.47 -16.60
C GLY A 55 0.79 -6.97 -16.21
N ARG A 56 1.17 -7.07 -14.93
CA ARG A 56 2.52 -6.74 -14.41
C ARG A 56 2.95 -5.30 -14.75
N ASP A 57 4.23 -4.96 -14.53
CA ASP A 57 4.83 -3.63 -14.76
C ASP A 57 4.05 -2.46 -14.13
N ARG A 58 3.41 -2.70 -12.99
CA ARG A 58 2.54 -1.72 -12.31
C ARG A 58 2.57 -1.86 -10.81
N PHE A 59 2.00 -0.87 -10.14
CA PHE A 59 1.76 -0.93 -8.71
C PHE A 59 0.27 -0.87 -8.40
N TYR A 60 -0.13 -1.47 -7.28
CA TYR A 60 -1.45 -1.30 -6.69
C TYR A 60 -1.31 -0.82 -5.25
N LEU A 61 -2.28 -0.01 -4.83
CA LEU A 61 -2.29 0.60 -3.51
C LEU A 61 -3.52 0.14 -2.73
N SER A 62 -3.27 -0.42 -1.55
CA SER A 62 -4.30 -0.75 -0.57
C SER A 62 -4.27 0.30 0.54
N SER A 63 -5.28 1.17 0.57
CA SER A 63 -5.43 2.17 1.62
C SER A 63 -6.64 1.83 2.49
N LYS A 64 -6.37 1.51 3.76
CA LYS A 64 -7.41 1.47 4.78
C LYS A 64 -7.45 2.82 5.47
N ARG A 65 -8.27 3.73 4.95
CA ARG A 65 -8.61 4.97 5.66
C ARG A 65 -9.60 4.62 6.76
N ARG A 66 -9.43 5.21 7.95
CA ARG A 66 -10.53 5.21 8.91
C ARG A 66 -11.74 5.86 8.24
N PRO A 67 -12.98 5.35 8.42
CA PRO A 67 -14.13 6.19 8.22
C PRO A 67 -13.92 7.42 9.11
N ARG A 68 -14.03 8.62 8.53
CA ARG A 68 -13.98 9.84 9.32
C ARG A 68 -15.10 9.74 10.34
N LEU A 69 -14.79 9.39 11.58
CA LEU A 69 -15.72 9.56 12.69
C LEU A 69 -15.70 11.03 13.08
N CYS A 70 -16.24 11.87 12.19
CA CYS A 70 -16.85 13.13 12.60
C CYS A 70 -18.35 12.87 12.53
N ARG A 71 -18.92 12.27 13.57
CA ARG A 71 -20.26 12.68 13.95
C ARG A 71 -20.08 13.87 14.87
N ARG A 72 -20.63 15.00 14.42
CA ARG A 72 -21.00 16.12 15.29
C ARG A 72 -21.91 15.54 16.39
N ASP A 73 -21.82 16.21 17.52
CA ASP A 73 -22.72 16.14 18.65
C ASP A 73 -22.34 15.12 19.74
N GLU A 74 -21.83 15.71 20.82
CA GLU A 74 -21.91 15.28 22.23
C GLU A 74 -20.70 14.60 22.90
N PHE A 75 -20.05 15.43 23.73
CA PHE A 75 -19.52 15.10 25.06
C PHE A 75 -18.43 14.03 25.17
N TRP A 76 -17.17 14.44 25.01
CA TRP A 76 -16.08 13.93 25.86
C TRP A 76 -15.09 15.06 26.17
N THR A 77 -15.30 15.74 27.30
CA THR A 77 -14.20 16.37 28.04
C THR A 77 -13.26 15.27 28.49
N GLY A 78 -12.05 15.22 27.94
CA GLY A 78 -10.98 14.41 28.52
C GLY A 78 -10.01 13.80 27.53
N PHE A 79 -9.36 14.60 26.68
CA PHE A 79 -7.98 14.33 26.26
C PHE A 79 -7.34 15.67 25.97
N ALA A 80 -6.90 16.31 27.05
CA ALA A 80 -6.14 17.55 27.01
C ALA A 80 -4.93 17.38 26.09
N VAL A 81 -4.84 18.30 25.14
CA VAL A 81 -3.68 18.55 24.30
C VAL A 81 -2.53 18.95 25.23
N TYR A 82 -1.57 18.05 25.47
CA TYR A 82 -0.33 18.40 26.14
C TYR A 82 0.64 18.99 25.11
N THR A 83 0.44 20.26 24.75
CA THR A 83 1.47 21.05 24.07
C THR A 83 2.40 21.62 25.12
N ARG A 84 3.61 21.08 25.10
CA ARG A 84 4.86 21.61 25.64
C ARG A 84 4.95 23.15 25.59
N SER A 85 5.07 23.80 26.74
CA SER A 85 5.79 25.08 26.98
C SER A 85 6.06 25.21 28.48
#